data_AF-A0A935LIU5-F1
#
_entry.id   AF-A0A935LIU5-F1
#
_cell.length_a   1.000
_cell.length_b   1.000
_cell.length_c   1.000
_cell.angle_alpha   90.00
_cell.angle_beta   90.00
_cell.angle_gamma   90.00
#
_symmetry.space_group_name_H-M   'P 1'
#
loop_
_entity.id
_entity.type
_entity.pdbx_description
1 polymer ?
#
loop_
_entity_poly.entity_id
_entity_poly.type
_entity_poly.pdbx_seq_one_letter_code
_entity_poly.pdbx_strand_id
1 'polypeptide(L)'
;MKRRSLLQLSAKSGLVLLLSKHQIVRGAGIVAVRVWPAAEYTRITIESDVALITKQTFIKEPPRLAVDIEGLELSPALRELVAKIKADDPYIGGLRIGQFKTSTSAEAPAIVRLVLDLKQAVLPQVFALQPVAGYAHRLVIDLYPAVAMDPLEILIAERMAESKRQQIGCATNQTTD
;
A
#
# COMPACT_ATOMS: atom_id res chain seq x y z
N MET A 1 -57.73 2.27 -60.07
CA MET A 1 -57.60 2.92 -58.75
C MET A 1 -57.57 1.86 -57.66
N LYS A 2 -56.71 2.09 -56.65
CA LYS A 2 -56.27 1.36 -55.45
C LYS A 2 -56.98 0.07 -55.01
N ARG A 3 -56.14 -0.95 -54.77
CA ARG A 3 -56.44 -2.29 -54.24
C ARG A 3 -56.50 -2.31 -52.71
N ARG A 4 -57.57 -2.93 -52.20
CA ARG A 4 -57.68 -3.84 -51.03
C ARG A 4 -57.20 -3.36 -49.64
N SER A 5 -58.20 -3.09 -48.80
CA SER A 5 -58.20 -3.26 -47.35
C SER A 5 -57.97 -4.74 -46.97
N LEU A 6 -57.17 -5.02 -45.93
CA LEU A 6 -57.50 -5.86 -44.77
C LEU A 6 -56.29 -5.98 -43.83
N LEU A 7 -56.61 -6.06 -42.54
CA LEU A 7 -55.71 -6.06 -41.39
C LEU A 7 -54.65 -7.18 -41.43
N GLN A 8 -53.42 -6.87 -41.04
CA GLN A 8 -52.52 -7.83 -40.41
C GLN A 8 -51.80 -7.19 -39.21
N LEU A 9 -52.51 -7.19 -38.08
CA LEU A 9 -51.89 -7.19 -36.77
C LEU A 9 -51.44 -8.63 -36.51
N SER A 10 -50.17 -8.95 -36.74
CA SER A 10 -49.58 -10.21 -36.27
C SER A 10 -48.29 -9.89 -35.55
N ALA A 11 -48.41 -9.97 -34.23
CA ALA A 11 -47.39 -9.82 -33.22
C ALA A 11 -46.07 -10.49 -33.61
N LYS A 12 -45.00 -9.71 -33.65
CA LYS A 12 -43.65 -10.16 -33.32
C LYS A 12 -43.00 -9.10 -32.43
N SER A 13 -43.60 -8.89 -31.25
CA SER A 13 -42.93 -8.26 -30.12
C SER A 13 -41.82 -9.19 -29.65
N GLY A 14 -40.70 -9.18 -30.35
CA GLY A 14 -39.43 -9.70 -29.86
C GLY A 14 -38.61 -8.53 -29.34
N LEU A 15 -38.95 -7.98 -28.17
CA LEU A 15 -38.02 -7.14 -27.43
C LEU A 15 -36.91 -8.05 -26.92
N VAL A 16 -35.90 -8.29 -27.75
CA VAL A 16 -34.67 -8.97 -27.34
C VAL A 16 -33.89 -7.99 -26.49
N LEU A 17 -34.05 -8.11 -25.17
CA LEU A 17 -33.22 -7.40 -24.21
C LEU A 17 -31.80 -7.97 -24.32
N LEU A 18 -30.96 -7.33 -25.14
CA LEU A 18 -29.53 -7.58 -25.14
C LEU A 18 -29.00 -7.15 -23.76
N LEU A 19 -28.99 -8.07 -22.80
CA LEU A 19 -28.19 -7.91 -21.59
C LEU A 19 -26.72 -7.89 -22.03
N SER A 20 -26.21 -6.71 -22.36
CA SER A 20 -24.77 -6.46 -22.40
C SER A 20 -24.23 -6.91 -21.05
N LYS A 21 -23.31 -7.89 -21.08
CA LYS A 21 -22.51 -8.27 -19.92
C LYS A 21 -21.71 -7.03 -19.54
N HIS A 22 -22.24 -6.22 -18.63
CA HIS A 22 -21.48 -5.13 -18.03
C HIS A 22 -20.35 -5.81 -17.28
N GLN A 23 -19.14 -5.76 -17.85
CA GLN A 23 -17.96 -6.18 -17.11
C GLN A 23 -17.80 -5.16 -15.99
N ILE A 24 -18.24 -5.53 -14.79
CA ILE A 24 -17.91 -4.80 -13.59
C ILE A 24 -16.42 -5.02 -13.39
N VAL A 25 -15.61 -4.06 -13.83
CA VAL A 25 -14.19 -4.01 -13.48
C VAL A 25 -14.14 -3.77 -11.98
N ARG A 26 -13.83 -4.82 -11.22
CA ARG A 26 -13.64 -4.76 -9.76
C ARG A 26 -12.15 -4.60 -9.49
N GLY A 27 -11.79 -3.57 -8.72
CA GLY A 27 -10.41 -3.39 -8.28
C GLY A 27 -9.95 -4.52 -7.35
N ALA A 28 -8.63 -4.70 -7.25
CA ALA A 28 -7.99 -5.65 -6.36
C ALA A 28 -8.49 -5.49 -4.91
N GLY A 29 -8.93 -6.59 -4.31
CA GLY A 29 -9.36 -6.66 -2.92
C GLY A 29 -8.17 -6.76 -1.98
N ILE A 30 -8.09 -5.87 -0.99
CA ILE A 30 -7.10 -5.98 0.08
C ILE A 30 -7.57 -7.00 1.11
N VAL A 31 -6.73 -8.00 1.36
CA VAL A 31 -6.93 -9.03 2.39
C VAL A 31 -6.37 -8.57 3.72
N ALA A 32 -5.13 -8.07 3.73
CA ALA A 32 -4.45 -7.63 4.94
C ALA A 32 -3.35 -6.62 4.65
N VAL A 33 -3.04 -5.79 5.65
CA VAL A 33 -1.91 -4.86 5.59
C VAL A 33 -1.09 -4.91 6.87
N ARG A 34 0.24 -5.01 6.73
CA ARG A 34 1.20 -5.15 7.83
C ARG A 34 2.35 -4.17 7.67
N VAL A 35 2.88 -3.72 8.80
CA VAL A 35 4.07 -2.85 8.90
C VAL A 35 4.99 -3.46 9.93
N TRP A 36 6.27 -3.60 9.58
CA TRP A 36 7.34 -4.02 10.48
C TRP A 36 8.40 -2.91 10.52
N PRO A 37 8.35 -2.03 11.54
CA PRO A 37 9.37 -1.00 11.75
C PRO A 37 10.55 -1.61 12.52
N ALA A 38 11.73 -1.65 11.91
CA ALA A 38 12.94 -2.12 12.57
C ALA A 38 14.17 -1.29 12.15
N ALA A 39 15.25 -1.38 12.92
CA ALA A 39 16.45 -0.59 12.66
C ALA A 39 17.14 -1.03 11.37
N GLU A 40 17.12 -2.33 11.06
CA GLU A 40 17.73 -2.91 9.87
C GLU A 40 16.97 -2.62 8.57
N TYR A 41 15.64 -2.54 8.65
CA TYR A 41 14.74 -2.13 7.55
C TYR A 41 13.33 -1.90 8.08
N THR A 42 12.57 -1.04 7.39
CA THR A 42 11.10 -1.03 7.52
C THR A 42 10.47 -1.82 6.37
N ARG A 43 9.59 -2.77 6.70
CA ARG A 43 8.80 -3.54 5.72
C ARG A 43 7.33 -3.19 5.77
N ILE A 44 6.76 -2.87 4.63
CA ILE A 44 5.30 -2.80 4.43
C ILE A 44 4.89 -3.99 3.57
N THR A 45 3.83 -4.69 3.97
CA THR A 45 3.26 -5.79 3.21
C THR A 45 1.77 -5.56 2.99
N ILE A 46 1.36 -5.57 1.73
CA ILE A 46 -0.03 -5.46 1.30
C ILE A 46 -0.40 -6.80 0.68
N GLU A 47 -1.32 -7.51 1.32
CA GLU A 47 -1.87 -8.78 0.85
C GLU A 47 -3.18 -8.53 0.10
N SER A 48 -3.31 -9.15 -1.07
CA SER A 48 -4.43 -8.95 -1.98
C SER A 48 -4.90 -10.26 -2.60
N ASP A 49 -6.16 -10.26 -3.05
CA ASP A 49 -6.78 -11.40 -3.75
C ASP A 49 -6.21 -11.64 -5.16
N VAL A 50 -5.61 -10.61 -5.77
CA VAL A 50 -4.95 -10.67 -7.07
C VAL A 50 -3.53 -10.09 -7.02
N ALA A 51 -2.69 -10.44 -7.98
CA ALA A 51 -1.34 -9.88 -8.10
C ALA A 51 -1.40 -8.37 -8.37
N LEU A 52 -0.66 -7.59 -7.58
CA LEU A 52 -0.58 -6.14 -7.73
C LEU A 52 0.54 -5.75 -8.69
N ILE A 53 0.22 -4.91 -9.67
CA ILE A 53 1.19 -4.33 -10.61
C ILE A 53 1.60 -2.98 -10.05
N THR A 54 2.92 -2.73 -9.96
CA THR A 54 3.43 -1.52 -9.33
C THR A 54 4.48 -0.79 -10.13
N LYS A 55 4.48 0.54 -10.03
CA LYS A 55 5.53 1.41 -10.53
C LYS A 55 6.09 2.26 -9.38
N GLN A 56 7.39 2.14 -9.13
CA GLN A 56 8.07 2.95 -8.12
C GLN A 56 8.71 4.20 -8.74
N THR A 57 8.66 5.31 -8.01
CA THR A 57 9.32 6.57 -8.35
C THR A 57 9.96 7.15 -7.10
N PHE A 58 11.26 7.43 -7.17
CA PHE A 58 11.97 8.11 -6.10
C PHE A 58 12.00 9.62 -6.35
N ILE A 59 11.67 10.41 -5.34
CA ILE A 59 11.69 11.88 -5.38
C ILE A 59 12.73 12.34 -4.36
N LYS A 60 13.68 13.18 -4.79
CA LYS A 60 14.84 13.52 -3.96
C LYS A 60 14.55 14.56 -2.87
N GLU A 61 13.71 15.56 -3.14
CA GLU A 61 13.53 16.72 -2.26
C GLU A 61 12.04 17.05 -2.03
N PRO A 62 11.53 16.96 -0.78
CA PRO A 62 12.06 16.08 0.28
C PRO A 62 12.08 14.61 -0.18
N PRO A 63 12.94 13.76 0.41
CA PRO A 63 13.11 12.37 -0.01
C PRO A 63 11.81 11.60 0.18
N ARG A 64 11.27 11.07 -0.91
CA ARG A 64 10.00 10.33 -0.93
C ARG A 64 10.07 9.14 -1.86
N LEU A 65 9.42 8.05 -1.47
CA LEU A 65 9.14 6.92 -2.34
C LEU A 65 7.66 6.93 -2.71
N ALA A 66 7.37 7.11 -4.00
CA ALA A 66 6.02 6.93 -4.54
C ALA A 66 5.90 5.54 -5.15
N VAL A 67 4.89 4.78 -4.74
CA VAL A 67 4.54 3.47 -5.31
C VAL A 67 3.12 3.56 -5.87
N ASP A 68 3.02 3.53 -7.19
CA ASP A 68 1.76 3.47 -7.92
C ASP A 68 1.34 2.03 -8.06
N ILE A 69 0.11 1.72 -7.65
CA ILE A 69 -0.47 0.38 -7.70
C ILE A 69 -1.67 0.42 -8.64
N GLU A 70 -1.56 -0.30 -9.76
CA GLU A 70 -2.61 -0.37 -10.77
C GLU A 70 -3.70 -1.38 -10.39
N GLY A 71 -4.94 -1.05 -10.72
CA GLY A 71 -6.10 -1.89 -10.47
C GLY A 71 -6.51 -1.94 -8.99
N LEU A 72 -5.86 -1.19 -8.10
CA LEU A 72 -6.24 -1.10 -6.69
C LEU A 72 -7.21 0.06 -6.46
N GLU A 73 -8.21 -0.16 -5.61
CA GLU A 73 -9.11 0.89 -5.14
C GLU A 73 -8.83 1.24 -3.67
N LEU A 74 -9.09 2.50 -3.31
CA LEU A 74 -8.88 2.97 -1.95
C LEU A 74 -9.90 2.33 -1.00
N SER A 75 -9.41 1.39 -0.18
CA SER A 75 -10.20 0.67 0.82
C SER A 75 -9.94 1.19 2.24
N PRO A 76 -10.86 0.95 3.20
CA PRO A 76 -10.62 1.25 4.62
C PRO A 76 -9.35 0.58 5.17
N ALA A 77 -9.10 -0.69 4.81
CA ALA A 77 -7.89 -1.42 5.20
C ALA A 77 -6.61 -0.73 4.75
N LEU A 78 -6.62 -0.08 3.57
CA LEU A 78 -5.49 0.68 3.07
C LEU A 78 -5.35 2.03 3.79
N ARG A 79 -6.45 2.68 4.19
CA ARG A 79 -6.41 3.89 5.02
C ARG A 79 -5.86 3.61 6.42
N GLU A 80 -6.18 2.44 6.99
CA GLU A 80 -5.63 1.99 8.27
C GLU A 80 -4.10 1.84 8.24
N LEU A 81 -3.50 1.57 7.07
CA LEU A 81 -2.04 1.54 6.94
C LEU A 81 -1.39 2.84 7.41
N VAL A 82 -2.02 4.00 7.14
CA VAL A 82 -1.54 5.31 7.58
C VAL A 82 -1.46 5.38 9.11
N ALA A 83 -2.44 4.81 9.80
CA ALA A 83 -2.47 4.76 11.26
C ALA A 83 -1.47 3.76 11.87
N LYS A 84 -1.00 2.77 11.09
CA LYS A 84 0.00 1.78 11.54
C LYS A 84 1.44 2.30 11.45
N ILE A 85 1.69 3.38 10.71
CA ILE A 85 3.00 4.03 10.68
C ILE A 85 3.18 4.79 11.99
N LYS A 86 4.11 4.33 12.82
CA LYS A 86 4.41 4.95 14.10
C LYS A 86 5.40 6.10 13.93
N ALA A 87 5.34 7.07 14.85
CA ALA A 87 6.26 8.20 14.84
C ALA A 87 7.73 7.80 15.09
N ASP A 88 7.97 6.66 15.73
CA ASP A 88 9.29 6.10 16.04
C ASP A 88 9.88 5.22 14.93
N ASP A 89 9.19 5.06 13.79
CA ASP A 89 9.75 4.35 12.62
C ASP A 89 11.05 5.02 12.14
N PRO A 90 12.17 4.30 11.97
CA PRO A 90 13.46 4.91 11.63
C PRO A 90 13.53 5.44 10.19
N TYR A 91 12.65 4.98 9.29
CA TYR A 91 12.73 5.26 7.86
C TYR A 91 11.57 6.12 7.35
N ILE A 92 10.37 5.97 7.91
CA ILE A 92 9.14 6.62 7.44
C ILE A 92 8.77 7.76 8.38
N GLY A 93 8.71 8.98 7.85
CA GLY A 93 8.20 10.18 8.53
C GLY A 93 6.68 10.33 8.40
N GLY A 94 6.11 9.80 7.33
CA GLY A 94 4.68 9.80 7.09
C GLY A 94 4.30 8.97 5.86
N LEU A 95 3.03 8.59 5.78
CA LEU A 95 2.48 7.89 4.62
C LEU A 95 1.24 8.65 4.14
N ARG A 96 1.20 8.90 2.83
CA ARG A 96 0.06 9.52 2.16
C ARG A 96 -0.47 8.57 1.10
N ILE A 97 -1.78 8.59 0.92
CA ILE A 97 -2.47 7.70 0.00
C ILE A 97 -3.39 8.54 -0.87
N GLY A 98 -3.23 8.44 -2.18
CA GLY A 98 -4.09 9.09 -3.16
C GLY A 98 -4.59 8.08 -4.18
N GLN A 99 -5.84 8.20 -4.60
CA GLN A 99 -6.37 7.43 -5.72
C GLN A 99 -6.52 8.35 -6.93
N PHE A 100 -6.04 7.90 -8.08
CA PHE A 100 -6.16 8.54 -9.37
C PHE A 100 -6.96 7.64 -10.30
N LYS A 101 -7.80 8.25 -11.14
CA LYS A 101 -8.38 7.58 -12.30
C LYS A 101 -7.58 8.03 -13.50
N THR A 102 -7.03 7.10 -14.28
CA THR A 102 -6.41 7.49 -15.53
C THR A 102 -7.51 7.87 -16.53
N SER A 103 -7.34 9.02 -17.19
CA SER A 103 -8.41 9.76 -17.88
C SER A 103 -8.68 9.28 -19.32
N THR A 104 -8.04 8.19 -19.76
CA THR A 104 -7.92 7.88 -21.18
C THR A 104 -8.98 6.89 -21.70
N SER A 105 -9.70 6.19 -20.84
CA SER A 105 -10.86 5.37 -21.25
C SER A 105 -11.81 5.11 -20.09
N ALA A 106 -13.09 4.85 -20.38
CA ALA A 106 -14.10 4.46 -19.39
C ALA A 106 -13.77 3.12 -18.68
N GLU A 107 -12.79 2.36 -19.20
CA GLU A 107 -12.36 1.05 -18.70
C GLU A 107 -11.01 1.11 -17.98
N ALA A 108 -10.42 2.28 -17.83
CA ALA A 108 -9.06 2.36 -17.33
C ALA A 108 -8.99 2.06 -15.83
N PRO A 109 -8.02 1.25 -15.37
CA PRO A 109 -7.96 0.81 -13.98
C PRO A 109 -7.70 1.98 -13.03
N ALA A 110 -8.30 1.91 -11.84
CA ALA A 110 -7.96 2.82 -10.76
C ALA A 110 -6.48 2.63 -10.38
N ILE A 111 -5.80 3.72 -10.05
CA ILE A 111 -4.42 3.69 -9.57
C ILE A 111 -4.41 4.26 -8.17
N VAL A 112 -3.86 3.51 -7.21
CA VAL A 112 -3.57 4.03 -5.88
C VAL A 112 -2.08 4.32 -5.76
N ARG A 113 -1.74 5.57 -5.44
CA ARG A 113 -0.37 5.99 -5.12
C ARG A 113 -0.18 6.02 -3.62
N LEU A 114 0.79 5.25 -3.15
CA LEU A 114 1.36 5.36 -1.82
C LEU A 114 2.56 6.29 -1.89
N VAL A 115 2.60 7.33 -1.06
CA VAL A 115 3.75 8.22 -0.95
C VAL A 115 4.30 8.13 0.47
N LEU A 116 5.49 7.56 0.57
CA LEU A 116 6.25 7.42 1.81
C LEU A 116 7.18 8.64 1.93
N ASP A 117 6.95 9.48 2.92
CA ASP A 117 7.87 10.56 3.31
C ASP A 117 9.02 9.92 4.09
N LEU A 118 10.25 10.04 3.60
CA LEU A 118 11.41 9.34 4.15
C LEU A 118 12.18 10.24 5.12
N LYS A 119 12.63 9.69 6.24
CA LYS A 119 13.44 10.39 7.25
C LYS A 119 14.92 10.46 6.88
N GLN A 120 15.38 9.51 6.08
CA GLN A 120 16.78 9.36 5.69
C GLN A 120 16.87 8.71 4.30
N ALA A 121 18.08 8.65 3.74
CA ALA A 121 18.33 7.98 2.47
C ALA A 121 18.16 6.46 2.63
N VAL A 122 17.41 5.85 1.71
CA VAL A 122 17.09 4.41 1.70
C VAL A 122 17.31 3.81 0.33
N LEU A 123 17.49 2.49 0.29
CA LEU A 123 17.52 1.66 -0.90
C LEU A 123 16.22 0.84 -0.94
N PRO A 124 15.17 1.34 -1.61
CA PRO A 124 13.87 0.70 -1.57
C PRO A 124 13.83 -0.53 -2.48
N GLN A 125 13.24 -1.61 -1.99
CA GLN A 125 12.93 -2.81 -2.76
C GLN A 125 11.42 -3.01 -2.80
N VAL A 126 10.84 -3.02 -4.00
CA VAL A 126 9.41 -3.24 -4.21
C VAL A 126 9.24 -4.48 -5.08
N PHE A 127 8.59 -5.51 -4.54
CA PHE A 127 8.42 -6.78 -5.24
C PHE A 127 7.11 -7.48 -4.86
N ALA A 128 6.62 -8.33 -5.75
CA ALA A 128 5.42 -9.13 -5.54
C ALA A 128 5.78 -10.60 -5.25
N LEU A 129 5.05 -11.21 -4.32
CA LEU A 129 5.14 -12.62 -3.98
C LEU A 129 3.87 -13.35 -4.42
N GLN A 130 4.05 -14.57 -4.94
CA GLN A 130 2.95 -15.48 -5.25
C GLN A 130 2.31 -16.03 -3.97
N PRO A 131 1.04 -16.49 -4.05
CA PRO A 131 0.36 -17.11 -2.92
C PRO A 131 1.09 -18.35 -2.42
N VAL A 132 1.17 -18.52 -1.09
CA VAL A 132 1.81 -19.67 -0.45
C VAL A 132 1.29 -19.87 0.97
N ALA A 133 1.03 -21.13 1.35
CA ALA A 133 0.73 -21.56 2.73
C ALA A 133 -0.30 -20.68 3.47
N GLY A 134 -1.40 -20.32 2.81
CA GLY A 134 -2.49 -19.53 3.40
C GLY A 134 -2.35 -18.01 3.27
N TYR A 135 -1.24 -17.51 2.70
CA TYR A 135 -1.12 -16.13 2.26
C TYR A 135 -1.48 -15.99 0.79
N ALA A 136 -2.27 -14.97 0.47
CA ALA A 136 -2.62 -14.60 -0.90
C ALA A 136 -1.45 -13.87 -1.60
N HIS A 137 -1.75 -13.13 -2.67
CA HIS A 137 -0.74 -12.31 -3.34
C HIS A 137 -0.23 -11.23 -2.39
N ARG A 138 1.08 -10.96 -2.40
CA ARG A 138 1.66 -9.95 -1.51
C ARG A 138 2.53 -8.99 -2.27
N LEU A 139 2.27 -7.70 -2.14
CA LEU A 139 3.21 -6.64 -2.47
C LEU A 139 4.04 -6.33 -1.23
N VAL A 140 5.35 -6.41 -1.35
CA VAL A 140 6.31 -6.12 -0.29
C VAL A 140 7.11 -4.87 -0.67
N ILE A 141 7.22 -3.93 0.27
CA ILE A 141 8.02 -2.72 0.16
C ILE A 141 8.99 -2.71 1.33
N ASP A 142 10.27 -2.93 1.05
CA ASP A 142 11.35 -2.87 2.04
C ASP A 142 12.16 -1.59 1.87
N LEU A 143 12.42 -0.91 2.99
CA LEU A 143 13.23 0.29 3.06
C LEU A 143 14.49 -0.04 3.86
N TYR A 144 15.56 -0.37 3.14
CA TYR A 144 16.89 -0.56 3.73
C TYR A 144 17.62 0.79 3.84
N PRO A 145 18.47 1.00 4.84
CA PRO A 145 19.27 2.22 4.92
C PRO A 145 20.26 2.28 3.75
N ALA A 146 20.47 3.47 3.18
CA ALA A 146 21.49 3.65 2.14
C ALA A 146 22.92 3.53 2.70
N VAL A 147 23.09 3.82 3.98
CA VAL A 147 24.35 3.65 4.72
C VAL A 147 24.13 2.50 5.71
N ALA A 148 24.90 1.43 5.58
CA ALA A 148 24.80 0.29 6.49
C ALA A 148 25.09 0.73 7.93
N MET A 149 24.34 0.17 8.89
CA MET A 149 24.60 0.41 10.31
C MET A 149 25.92 -0.26 10.70
N ASP A 150 26.81 0.47 11.37
CA ASP A 150 28.05 -0.11 11.91
C ASP A 150 27.72 -0.95 13.16
N PRO A 151 28.01 -2.27 13.17
CA PRO A 151 27.77 -3.13 14.33
C PRO A 151 28.44 -2.63 15.62
N LEU A 152 29.60 -1.99 15.51
CA LEU A 152 30.31 -1.46 16.68
C LEU A 152 29.61 -0.23 17.24
N GLU A 153 29.09 0.66 16.38
CA GLU A 153 28.31 1.81 16.82
C GLU A 153 27.02 1.38 17.54
N ILE A 154 26.38 0.31 17.07
CA ILE A 154 25.20 -0.28 17.74
C ILE A 154 25.56 -0.72 19.15
N LEU A 155 26.64 -1.51 19.30
CA LEU A 155 27.07 -2.02 20.60
C LEU A 155 27.45 -0.89 21.57
N ILE A 156 28.11 0.14 21.07
CA ILE A 156 28.45 1.34 21.85
C ILE A 156 27.16 2.04 22.32
N ALA A 157 26.20 2.26 21.41
CA ALA A 157 24.93 2.90 21.74
C ALA A 157 24.13 2.10 22.80
N GLU A 158 24.08 0.77 22.68
CA GLU A 158 23.44 -0.11 23.66
C GLU A 158 24.09 -0.01 25.04
N ARG A 159 25.44 -0.07 25.10
CA ARG A 159 26.19 0.02 26.36
C ARG A 159 26.04 1.38 27.03
N MET A 160 26.02 2.45 26.23
CA MET A 160 25.79 3.81 26.74
C MET A 160 24.36 3.98 27.28
N ALA A 161 23.36 3.44 26.59
CA ALA A 161 21.97 3.45 27.05
C ALA A 161 21.77 2.63 28.33
N GLU A 162 22.45 1.49 28.46
CA GLU A 162 22.45 0.68 29.68
C GLU A 162 23.08 1.44 30.87
N SER A 163 24.27 2.03 30.66
CA SER A 163 24.97 2.80 31.68
C SER A 163 24.13 3.99 32.18
N LYS A 164 23.44 4.68 31.27
CA LYS A 164 22.52 5.77 31.61
C LYS A 164 21.34 5.29 32.44
N ARG A 165 20.76 4.12 32.12
CA ARG A 165 19.66 3.53 32.92
C ARG A 165 20.11 3.16 34.33
N GLN A 166 21.31 2.60 34.49
CA GLN A 166 21.88 2.27 35.80
C GLN A 166 22.11 3.52 36.67
N GLN A 167 22.59 4.61 36.08
CA GLN A 167 22.77 5.88 36.79
C GLN A 167 21.44 6.49 37.26
N ILE A 168 20.41 6.47 36.40
CA ILE A 168 19.07 6.99 36.76
C ILE A 168 18.43 6.16 37.87
N GLY A 169 18.51 4.82 37.79
CA GLY A 169 17.96 3.92 38.81
C GLY A 169 18.64 4.04 40.18
N CYS A 170 19.96 4.29 40.19
CA CYS A 170 20.69 4.56 41.42
C CYS A 170 20.27 5.90 42.05
N ALA A 171 20.05 6.94 41.25
CA ALA A 171 19.64 8.25 41.72
C ALA A 171 18.18 8.31 42.22
N THR A 172 17.29 7.43 41.76
CA THR A 172 15.88 7.39 42.22
C THR A 172 15.70 6.67 43.56
N ASN A 173 16.55 5.70 43.86
CA ASN A 173 16.53 4.96 45.13
C ASN A 173 17.18 5.71 46.30
N GLN A 174 17.80 6.87 46.07
CA GLN A 174 18.43 7.69 47.12
C GLN A 174 17.52 8.80 47.67
N THR A 175 16.35 9.03 47.07
CA THR A 175 15.46 10.16 47.39
C THR A 175 14.19 9.76 48.14
N THR A 176 14.07 8.51 48.58
CA THR A 176 12.86 7.95 49.23
C THR A 176 13.03 7.60 50.72
N ASP A 177 14.13 8.02 51.37
CA ASP A 177 14.29 8.01 52.83
C ASP A 177 13.99 9.39 53.44
#